data_AF-A0A976KVI0-F1
#
_entry.id   AF-A0A976KVI0-F1
#
_cell.length_a   1.000
_cell.length_b   1.000
_cell.length_c   1.000
_cell.angle_alpha   90.00
_cell.angle_beta   90.00
_cell.angle_gamma   90.00
#
_symmetry.space_group_name_H-M   'P 1'
#
loop_
_entity.id
_entity.type
_entity.pdbx_description
1 polymer ?
#
loop_
_entity_poly.entity_id
_entity_poly.type
_entity_poly.pdbx_seq_one_letter_code
_entity_poly.pdbx_strand_id
1 'polypeptide(L)'
;EGFLPGYNFPRLPLMAYIPGTPDGGGRKTYLQRPRFLALAEFGPRSLIYHEGRSYRVVRALLALGQRDAAGGDVKLATETVRICRACGAGHFNEELSTCHGCRNSLDTAEIIHDVYRIENVDTQPTERITADDEERQRQGFELQTTFRWATRGGSPDVRHGGVFEGDDAVLNLSYGTSAEITRINKGLRRRANRSKYGFMINPLSGMWAKNADEEGDADPTAVKSERIVPCVRDRKNALLVLPADPDLPPKTLTTLQHALLRGIETECQLEPGEILAEPMPSRDDRKGLLLYEAAEGGAGVLNRLVSEPDLLPRIGRRALSIMHFALEGETVPSDPHDLRDVEGTSCVAACYRCLMSYYNQPDHEDLDRRDAQAKQLLLRLARAATRLEEPASRAAEPSGPHTTGDTSGGGLLDAVARRDLPPPDAEPRVVDGYTIPAVWHEHYVAAVSADVPESATGDLADKGFLVVQFPADEADWPAPLDELARALGARES
;
A
#
# COMPACT_ATOMS: atom_id res chain seq x y z
N GLU A 1 -22.91 -16.21 2.55
CA GLU A 1 -23.43 -15.02 3.29
C GLU A 1 -23.72 -13.92 2.30
N GLY A 2 -24.90 -13.29 2.40
CA GLY A 2 -25.39 -12.31 1.42
C GLY A 2 -24.57 -11.03 1.43
N PHE A 3 -23.89 -10.78 0.31
CA PHE A 3 -23.08 -9.59 0.06
C PHE A 3 -24.02 -8.46 -0.38
N LEU A 4 -24.08 -7.37 0.37
CA LEU A 4 -24.73 -6.13 -0.10
C LEU A 4 -23.97 -5.62 -1.34
N PRO A 5 -24.65 -5.05 -2.34
CA PRO A 5 -24.01 -4.49 -3.53
C PRO A 5 -22.91 -3.50 -3.14
N GLY A 6 -21.77 -3.63 -3.80
CA GLY A 6 -20.49 -3.05 -3.43
C GLY A 6 -20.40 -1.56 -3.71
N TYR A 7 -21.25 -0.74 -3.10
CA TYR A 7 -20.89 0.66 -2.93
C TYR A 7 -19.66 0.70 -2.02
N ASN A 8 -18.49 0.96 -2.61
CA ASN A 8 -17.29 1.38 -1.89
C ASN A 8 -17.65 2.68 -1.16
N PHE A 9 -18.25 2.57 0.03
CA PHE A 9 -18.52 3.71 0.88
C PHE A 9 -17.19 4.43 1.12
N PRO A 10 -17.11 5.77 0.92
CA PRO A 10 -15.90 6.52 1.17
C PRO A 10 -15.36 6.17 2.54
N ARG A 11 -14.11 5.71 2.59
CA ARG A 11 -13.56 5.19 3.84
C ARG A 11 -13.45 6.35 4.80
N LEU A 12 -14.11 6.25 5.95
CA LEU A 12 -14.23 7.39 6.87
C LEU A 12 -12.85 8.01 7.17
N PRO A 13 -12.60 9.26 6.76
CA PRO A 13 -11.32 9.92 6.98
C PRO A 13 -11.05 10.08 8.47
N LEU A 14 -9.79 10.34 8.84
CA LEU A 14 -9.49 10.78 10.19
C LEU A 14 -9.91 12.26 10.28
N MET A 15 -10.76 12.59 11.25
CA MET A 15 -11.25 13.95 11.42
C MET A 15 -10.62 14.66 12.61
N ALA A 16 -10.36 15.95 12.44
CA ALA A 16 -10.04 16.88 13.52
C ALA A 16 -11.24 17.78 13.79
N TYR A 17 -11.76 17.77 15.01
CA TYR A 17 -12.79 18.72 15.45
C TYR A 17 -12.19 20.10 15.66
N ILE A 18 -12.75 21.11 15.00
CA ILE A 18 -12.41 22.52 15.19
C ILE A 18 -13.54 23.21 15.95
N PRO A 19 -13.31 23.68 17.18
CA PRO A 19 -14.32 24.38 17.94
C PRO A 19 -14.67 25.73 17.29
N GLY A 20 -15.96 26.10 17.39
CA GLY A 20 -16.43 27.41 16.95
C GLY A 20 -15.80 28.53 17.77
N THR A 21 -15.72 29.73 17.18
CA THR A 21 -15.04 30.85 17.82
C THR A 21 -15.96 31.58 18.81
N PRO A 22 -15.42 32.11 19.94
CA PRO A 22 -16.21 32.86 20.92
C PRO A 22 -16.92 34.08 20.33
N ASP A 23 -16.34 34.71 19.30
CA ASP A 23 -16.84 35.92 18.63
C ASP A 23 -18.02 35.64 17.67
N GLY A 24 -18.49 34.39 17.58
CA GLY A 24 -19.61 33.99 16.72
C GLY A 24 -19.29 33.87 15.22
N GLY A 25 -18.04 34.11 14.81
CA GLY A 25 -17.63 34.09 13.40
C GLY A 25 -17.32 32.71 12.81
N GLY A 26 -16.91 31.73 13.63
CA GLY A 26 -16.50 30.40 13.17
C GLY A 26 -17.51 29.33 13.60
N ARG A 27 -18.03 28.58 12.63
CA ARG A 27 -18.90 27.42 12.90
C ARG A 27 -18.06 26.24 13.41
N LYS A 28 -18.62 25.43 14.32
CA LYS A 28 -18.06 24.12 14.66
C LYS A 28 -17.94 23.30 13.38
N THR A 29 -16.73 22.86 13.05
CA THR A 29 -16.47 22.13 11.81
C THR A 29 -15.54 20.95 12.05
N TYR A 30 -15.49 20.04 11.08
CA TYR A 30 -14.56 18.92 11.07
C TYR A 30 -13.66 19.03 9.85
N LEU A 31 -12.35 18.98 10.08
CA LEU A 31 -11.38 18.86 9.01
C LEU A 31 -11.14 17.39 8.70
N GLN A 32 -11.35 17.01 7.45
CA GLN A 32 -11.17 15.65 6.96
C GLN A 32 -9.83 15.49 6.24
N ARG A 33 -9.11 14.42 6.56
CA ARG A 33 -7.88 14.04 5.87
C ARG A 33 -7.81 12.53 5.65
N PRO A 34 -7.24 12.07 4.51
CA PRO A 34 -6.90 10.65 4.33
C PRO A 34 -6.04 10.17 5.50
N ARG A 35 -6.34 8.98 6.06
CA ARG A 35 -5.80 8.53 7.35
C ARG A 35 -4.27 8.61 7.45
N PHE A 36 -3.56 8.16 6.41
CA PHE A 36 -2.10 8.12 6.41
C PHE A 36 -1.45 9.51 6.43
N LEU A 37 -2.07 10.50 5.77
CA LEU A 37 -1.65 11.90 5.83
C LEU A 37 -2.05 12.53 7.18
N ALA A 38 -3.26 12.20 7.64
CA ALA A 38 -3.81 12.71 8.89
C ALA A 38 -2.96 12.35 10.11
N LEU A 39 -2.31 11.17 10.16
CA LEU A 39 -1.44 10.84 11.29
C LEU A 39 -0.21 11.77 11.38
N ALA A 40 0.25 12.31 10.25
CA ALA A 40 1.32 13.30 10.21
C ALA A 40 0.81 14.70 10.59
N GLU A 41 -0.33 15.12 10.04
CA GLU A 41 -0.90 16.47 10.25
C GLU A 41 -1.60 16.63 11.61
N PHE A 42 -2.39 15.63 12.00
CA PHE A 42 -3.25 15.62 13.20
C PHE A 42 -2.63 14.81 14.34
N GLY A 43 -1.31 14.60 14.30
CA GLY A 43 -0.58 13.90 15.35
C GLY A 43 -0.60 14.61 16.71
N PRO A 44 -0.09 13.96 17.77
CA PRO A 44 -0.15 14.49 19.13
C PRO A 44 0.46 15.88 19.26
N ARG A 45 -0.35 16.84 19.68
CA ARG A 45 0.01 18.26 19.87
C ARG A 45 0.45 19.01 18.61
N SER A 46 0.16 18.48 17.42
CA SER A 46 0.33 19.22 16.17
C SER A 46 -0.51 20.50 16.14
N LEU A 47 -0.03 21.49 15.40
CA LEU A 47 -0.78 22.71 15.10
C LEU A 47 -1.49 22.58 13.75
N ILE A 48 -2.75 23.00 13.72
CA ILE A 48 -3.61 23.04 12.55
C ILE A 48 -4.00 24.49 12.32
N TYR A 49 -3.74 25.01 11.13
CA TYR A 49 -4.19 26.34 10.71
C TYR A 49 -5.52 26.22 9.98
N HIS A 50 -6.53 26.96 10.44
CA HIS A 50 -7.84 27.00 9.81
C HIS A 50 -8.48 28.37 9.97
N GLU A 51 -8.99 28.94 8.87
CA GLU A 51 -9.66 30.26 8.85
C GLU A 51 -8.88 31.38 9.56
N GLY A 52 -7.55 31.42 9.37
CA GLY A 52 -6.67 32.42 9.95
C GLY A 52 -6.37 32.25 11.44
N ARG A 53 -6.79 31.13 12.06
CA ARG A 53 -6.52 30.81 13.47
C ARG A 53 -5.75 29.49 13.58
N SER A 54 -5.01 29.36 14.67
CA SER A 54 -4.23 28.16 15.00
C SER A 54 -4.94 27.32 16.05
N TYR A 55 -4.96 26.01 15.85
CA TYR A 55 -5.59 25.04 16.73
C TYR A 55 -4.60 23.94 17.07
N ARG A 56 -4.49 23.59 18.35
CA ARG A 56 -3.63 22.50 18.81
C ARG A 56 -4.42 21.23 18.97
N VAL A 57 -3.90 20.12 18.46
CA VAL A 57 -4.45 18.78 18.73
C VAL A 57 -4.18 18.40 20.18
N VAL A 58 -5.20 18.48 21.03
CA VAL A 58 -5.05 18.24 22.48
C VAL A 58 -5.51 16.86 22.92
N ARG A 59 -6.32 16.19 22.10
CA ARG A 59 -7.00 14.96 22.50
C ARG A 59 -7.19 14.00 21.34
N ALA A 60 -7.01 12.72 21.59
CA ALA A 60 -7.54 11.66 20.77
C ALA A 60 -8.94 11.27 21.25
N LEU A 61 -9.89 11.07 20.33
CA LEU A 61 -11.22 10.57 20.68
C LEU A 61 -11.15 9.06 20.85
N LEU A 62 -11.23 8.61 22.11
CA LEU A 62 -11.14 7.21 22.50
C LEU A 62 -12.47 6.49 22.21
N ALA A 63 -12.41 5.33 21.55
CA ALA A 63 -13.59 4.52 21.30
C ALA A 63 -14.10 3.86 22.60
N LEU A 64 -15.43 3.83 22.78
CA LEU A 64 -16.09 3.30 23.98
C LEU A 64 -15.80 1.81 24.26
N GLY A 65 -15.36 1.04 23.25
CA GLY A 65 -15.06 -0.39 23.35
C GLY A 65 -13.58 -0.76 23.52
N GLN A 66 -12.65 0.20 23.57
CA GLN A 66 -11.21 -0.07 23.70
C GLN A 66 -10.66 0.24 25.10
N ARG A 67 -11.44 -0.09 26.14
CA ARG A 67 -11.07 0.07 27.54
C ARG A 67 -11.16 -1.26 28.26
N ASP A 68 -10.06 -1.68 28.87
CA ASP A 68 -10.08 -2.82 29.76
C ASP A 68 -10.46 -2.36 31.17
N ALA A 69 -11.65 -2.75 31.62
CA ALA A 69 -12.15 -2.46 32.96
C ALA A 69 -11.78 -3.56 33.99
N ALA A 70 -10.91 -4.50 33.60
CA ALA A 70 -10.48 -5.63 34.41
C ALA A 70 -9.44 -5.19 35.46
N GLY A 71 -9.88 -4.43 36.46
CA GLY A 71 -9.10 -4.19 37.69
C GLY A 71 -8.87 -2.72 38.04
N GLY A 72 -9.94 -1.96 38.32
CA GLY A 72 -9.88 -0.67 39.04
C GLY A 72 -9.24 0.53 38.32
N ASP A 73 -8.17 0.30 37.56
CA ASP A 73 -7.50 1.28 36.69
C ASP A 73 -8.04 1.15 35.26
N VAL A 74 -8.49 2.26 34.68
CA VAL A 74 -8.91 2.29 33.27
C VAL A 74 -7.67 2.37 32.38
N LYS A 75 -7.40 1.32 31.63
CA LYS A 75 -6.34 1.26 30.61
C LYS A 75 -6.93 1.17 29.21
N LEU A 76 -6.19 1.70 28.24
CA LEU A 76 -6.50 1.53 26.83
C LEU A 76 -6.12 0.12 26.37
N ALA A 77 -7.01 -0.50 25.61
CA ALA A 77 -6.74 -1.75 24.92
C ALA A 77 -5.72 -1.48 23.79
N THR A 78 -4.48 -1.88 24.00
CA THR A 78 -3.38 -1.70 23.04
C THR A 78 -2.93 -3.04 22.46
N GLU A 79 -2.26 -2.97 21.32
CA GLU A 79 -1.70 -4.14 20.63
C GLU A 79 -0.17 -4.05 20.61
N THR A 80 0.51 -5.21 20.58
CA THR A 80 1.93 -5.29 20.23
C THR A 80 2.06 -5.64 18.76
N VAL A 81 3.00 -5.03 18.05
CA VAL A 81 3.35 -5.41 16.68
C VAL A 81 4.82 -5.78 16.56
N ARG A 82 5.07 -6.92 15.90
CA ARG A 82 6.41 -7.34 15.44
C ARG A 82 6.52 -7.01 13.96
N ILE A 83 7.49 -6.18 13.58
CA ILE A 83 7.72 -5.76 12.20
C ILE A 83 8.94 -6.51 11.66
N CYS A 84 8.73 -7.25 10.56
CA CYS A 84 9.81 -7.99 9.90
C CYS A 84 10.86 -7.02 9.35
N ARG A 85 12.14 -7.21 9.73
CA ARG A 85 13.25 -6.38 9.23
C ARG A 85 13.64 -6.67 7.78
N ALA A 86 13.17 -7.77 7.20
CA ALA A 86 13.49 -8.11 5.81
C ALA A 86 12.51 -7.46 4.81
N CYS A 87 11.22 -7.36 5.16
CA CYS A 87 10.21 -6.87 4.22
C CYS A 87 9.20 -5.87 4.78
N GLY A 88 9.23 -5.54 6.08
CA GLY A 88 8.31 -4.57 6.68
C GLY A 88 6.91 -5.10 7.03
N ALA A 89 6.63 -6.38 6.81
CA ALA A 89 5.37 -7.01 7.22
C ALA A 89 5.14 -6.93 8.74
N GLY A 90 3.92 -6.60 9.13
CA GLY A 90 3.50 -6.41 10.52
C GLY A 90 2.75 -7.61 11.05
N HIS A 91 3.09 -8.01 12.28
CA HIS A 91 2.52 -9.15 12.98
C HIS A 91 1.93 -8.70 14.31
N PHE A 92 0.61 -8.63 14.37
CA PHE A 92 -0.17 -8.26 15.56
C PHE A 92 -0.64 -9.49 16.37
N ASN A 93 -0.29 -10.70 15.93
CA ASN A 93 -0.46 -11.95 16.67
C ASN A 93 0.94 -12.47 17.05
N GLU A 94 1.12 -12.79 18.33
CA GLU A 94 2.41 -13.21 18.92
C GLU A 94 2.82 -14.64 18.54
N GLU A 95 1.89 -15.48 18.06
CA GLU A 95 2.10 -16.91 17.86
C GLU A 95 2.95 -17.29 16.63
N LEU A 96 3.21 -16.34 15.72
CA LEU A 96 3.95 -16.62 14.48
C LEU A 96 5.46 -16.51 14.70
N SER A 97 6.20 -17.52 14.25
CA SER A 97 7.67 -17.52 14.19
C SER A 97 8.21 -17.04 12.83
N THR A 98 7.39 -17.11 11.79
CA THR A 98 7.77 -16.83 10.41
C THR A 98 6.95 -15.68 9.81
N CYS A 99 7.62 -14.84 9.02
CA CYS A 99 7.01 -13.69 8.37
C CYS A 99 6.00 -14.11 7.29
N HIS A 100 4.79 -13.54 7.30
CA HIS A 100 3.77 -13.82 6.27
C HIS A 100 4.12 -13.20 4.91
N GLY A 101 4.89 -12.11 4.89
CA GLY A 101 5.30 -11.41 3.68
C GLY A 101 6.48 -12.03 2.94
N CYS A 102 7.56 -12.40 3.63
CA CYS A 102 8.80 -12.90 3.00
C CYS A 102 9.27 -14.27 3.50
N ARG A 103 8.53 -14.93 4.41
CA ARG A 103 8.87 -16.24 4.99
C ARG A 103 10.19 -16.30 5.80
N ASN A 104 10.86 -15.17 6.06
CA ASN A 104 11.99 -15.12 6.98
C ASN A 104 11.56 -15.26 8.44
N SER A 105 12.50 -15.68 9.30
CA SER A 105 12.29 -15.71 10.76
C SER A 105 11.98 -14.31 11.32
N LEU A 106 11.11 -14.26 12.33
CA LEU A 106 10.75 -13.06 13.07
C LEU A 106 11.57 -12.86 14.35
N ASP A 107 12.65 -13.61 14.56
CA ASP A 107 13.48 -13.52 15.78
C ASP A 107 14.14 -12.15 15.94
N THR A 108 14.47 -11.49 14.83
CA THR A 108 15.08 -10.15 14.80
C THR A 108 14.06 -9.05 14.52
N ALA A 109 12.76 -9.36 14.52
CA ALA A 109 11.71 -8.40 14.24
C ALA A 109 11.80 -7.19 15.19
N GLU A 110 11.52 -6.01 14.67
CA GLU A 110 11.36 -4.83 15.52
C GLU A 110 10.03 -4.94 16.27
N ILE A 111 10.05 -4.81 17.60
CA ILE A 111 8.85 -4.91 18.43
C ILE A 111 8.43 -3.51 18.87
N ILE A 112 7.16 -3.16 18.63
CA ILE A 112 6.54 -1.93 19.10
C ILE A 112 5.36 -2.32 19.99
N HIS A 113 5.46 -1.94 21.26
CA HIS A 113 4.40 -2.14 22.26
C HIS A 113 3.42 -0.96 22.27
N ASP A 114 2.30 -1.16 22.97
CA ASP A 114 1.32 -0.13 23.27
C ASP A 114 0.74 0.57 22.03
N VAL A 115 0.62 -0.14 20.90
CA VAL A 115 0.07 0.41 19.67
C VAL A 115 -1.43 0.63 19.83
N TYR A 116 -1.89 1.85 19.56
CA TYR A 116 -3.29 2.24 19.73
C TYR A 116 -3.82 2.94 18.47
N ARG A 117 -4.95 2.46 17.95
CA ARG A 117 -5.56 3.02 16.74
C ARG A 117 -6.31 4.31 17.06
N ILE A 118 -5.93 5.40 16.39
CA ILE A 118 -6.61 6.70 16.49
C ILE A 118 -7.59 6.84 15.33
N GLU A 119 -8.83 7.23 15.63
CA GLU A 119 -9.86 7.44 14.61
C GLU A 119 -10.18 8.91 14.37
N ASN A 120 -10.24 9.71 15.44
CA ASN A 120 -10.54 11.13 15.38
C ASN A 120 -9.79 11.87 16.49
N VAL A 121 -9.58 13.16 16.29
CA VAL A 121 -8.92 14.02 17.26
C VAL A 121 -9.75 15.27 17.53
N ASP A 122 -9.46 15.88 18.68
CA ASP A 122 -10.08 17.10 19.13
C ASP A 122 -9.02 18.18 19.39
N THR A 123 -9.38 19.42 19.09
CA THR A 123 -8.46 20.56 19.07
C THR A 123 -8.92 21.70 19.98
N GLN A 124 -7.97 22.54 20.36
CA GLN A 124 -8.23 23.77 21.10
C GLN A 124 -7.56 24.98 20.44
N PRO A 125 -8.19 26.16 20.43
CA PRO A 125 -7.57 27.37 19.92
C PRO A 125 -6.25 27.68 20.64
N THR A 126 -5.26 28.17 19.90
CA THR A 126 -3.99 28.63 20.45
C THR A 126 -3.65 30.00 19.87
N GLU A 127 -3.48 30.99 20.75
CA GLU A 127 -3.20 32.37 20.36
C GLU A 127 -1.70 32.66 20.20
N ARG A 128 -0.86 31.84 20.83
CA ARG A 128 0.60 31.97 20.79
C ARG A 128 1.25 30.69 20.29
N ILE A 129 1.93 30.79 19.16
CA ILE A 129 2.84 29.77 18.65
C ILE A 129 4.17 29.96 19.38
N THR A 130 4.61 28.95 20.10
CA THR A 130 5.90 28.98 20.80
C THR A 130 7.02 28.54 19.86
N ALA A 131 8.27 28.88 20.19
CA ALA A 131 9.43 28.40 19.44
C ALA A 131 9.48 26.85 19.40
N ASP A 132 9.06 26.19 20.48
CA ASP A 132 8.95 24.73 20.55
C ASP A 132 7.89 24.18 19.60
N ASP A 133 6.80 24.92 19.38
CA ASP A 133 5.77 24.53 18.41
C ASP A 133 6.28 24.62 16.97
N GLU A 134 7.04 25.67 16.65
CA GLU A 134 7.68 25.81 15.34
C GLU A 134 8.72 24.72 15.10
N GLU A 135 9.57 24.42 16.09
CA GLU A 135 10.57 23.36 15.97
C GLU A 135 9.90 21.99 15.84
N ARG A 136 8.81 21.74 16.58
CA ARG A 136 8.02 20.50 16.45
C ARG A 136 7.41 20.37 15.06
N GLN A 137 6.87 21.46 14.51
CA GLN A 137 6.31 21.47 13.16
C GLN A 137 7.40 21.21 12.11
N ARG A 138 8.60 21.77 12.28
CA ARG A 138 9.76 21.54 11.40
C ARG A 138 10.30 20.11 11.50
N GLN A 139 10.34 19.54 12.71
CA GLN A 139 10.89 18.22 12.98
C GLN A 139 10.00 17.08 12.49
N GLY A 140 8.68 17.24 12.64
CA GLY A 140 7.69 16.23 12.30
C GLY A 140 7.83 14.92 13.11
N PHE A 141 7.12 13.90 12.65
CA PHE A 141 7.07 12.58 13.28
C PHE A 141 7.99 11.57 12.60
N GLU A 142 8.45 10.59 13.37
CA GLU A 142 8.99 9.33 12.86
C GLU A 142 7.82 8.39 12.61
N LEU A 143 7.44 8.27 11.33
CA LEU A 143 6.35 7.40 10.90
C LEU A 143 6.91 6.12 10.30
N GLN A 144 6.34 4.98 10.66
CA GLN A 144 6.65 3.70 10.04
C GLN A 144 5.39 3.09 9.44
N THR A 145 5.47 2.73 8.16
CA THR A 145 4.43 1.95 7.48
C THR A 145 4.76 0.47 7.62
N THR A 146 3.73 -0.34 7.90
CA THR A 146 3.79 -1.80 7.89
C THR A 146 2.53 -2.35 7.26
N PHE A 147 2.54 -3.61 6.82
CA PHE A 147 1.39 -4.21 6.14
C PHE A 147 1.11 -5.64 6.61
N ARG A 148 -0.13 -6.07 6.40
CA ARG A 148 -0.59 -7.45 6.60
C ARG A 148 -1.49 -7.87 5.45
N TRP A 149 -1.20 -9.00 4.82
CA TRP A 149 -2.06 -9.57 3.78
C TRP A 149 -3.44 -9.92 4.36
N ALA A 150 -4.49 -9.78 3.56
CA ALA A 150 -5.81 -10.29 3.93
C ALA A 150 -5.74 -11.81 4.12
N THR A 151 -6.67 -12.37 4.88
CA THR A 151 -6.75 -13.82 5.10
C THR A 151 -8.07 -14.34 4.50
N ARG A 152 -8.00 -15.37 3.66
CA ARG A 152 -9.16 -16.10 3.13
C ARG A 152 -8.99 -17.58 3.41
N GLY A 153 -10.03 -18.23 3.93
CA GLY A 153 -9.97 -19.67 4.28
C GLY A 153 -8.83 -20.02 5.25
N GLY A 154 -8.43 -19.10 6.13
CA GLY A 154 -7.34 -19.30 7.10
C GLY A 154 -5.92 -19.11 6.54
N SER A 155 -5.75 -18.79 5.25
CA SER A 155 -4.44 -18.54 4.63
C SER A 155 -4.32 -17.11 4.11
N PRO A 156 -3.10 -16.54 4.02
CA PRO A 156 -2.88 -15.25 3.36
C PRO A 156 -3.39 -15.27 1.92
N ASP A 157 -4.18 -14.26 1.58
CA ASP A 157 -4.73 -14.03 0.24
C ASP A 157 -3.73 -13.18 -0.55
N VAL A 158 -2.73 -13.86 -1.12
CA VAL A 158 -1.58 -13.24 -1.80
C VAL A 158 -1.18 -14.07 -3.02
N ARG A 159 -0.95 -13.38 -4.14
CA ARG A 159 -0.37 -13.95 -5.36
C ARG A 159 1.11 -13.64 -5.39
N HIS A 160 1.92 -14.67 -5.61
CA HIS A 160 3.36 -14.53 -5.76
C HIS A 160 3.76 -14.56 -7.23
N GLY A 161 4.81 -13.84 -7.55
CA GLY A 161 5.42 -13.83 -8.87
C GLY A 161 6.84 -13.31 -8.78
N GLY A 162 7.53 -13.30 -9.92
CA GLY A 162 8.86 -12.74 -10.03
C GLY A 162 9.10 -12.14 -11.40
N VAL A 163 10.13 -11.32 -11.49
CA VAL A 163 10.60 -10.73 -12.74
C VAL A 163 11.94 -11.36 -13.08
N PHE A 164 12.05 -11.96 -14.26
CA PHE A 164 13.21 -12.76 -14.64
C PHE A 164 13.81 -12.29 -15.96
N GLU A 165 15.13 -12.14 -16.00
CA GLU A 165 15.90 -11.99 -17.24
C GLU A 165 16.45 -13.38 -17.60
N GLY A 166 15.82 -14.07 -18.54
CA GLY A 166 16.08 -15.51 -18.73
C GLY A 166 15.60 -16.31 -17.50
N ASP A 167 16.50 -17.02 -16.82
CA ASP A 167 16.22 -17.73 -15.57
C ASP A 167 16.70 -16.96 -14.32
N ASP A 168 17.36 -15.82 -14.50
CA ASP A 168 17.90 -15.03 -13.41
C ASP A 168 16.82 -14.10 -12.84
N ALA A 169 16.49 -14.30 -11.56
CA ALA A 169 15.56 -13.44 -10.84
C ALA A 169 16.12 -12.01 -10.72
N VAL A 170 15.26 -11.02 -10.96
CA VAL A 170 15.52 -9.58 -10.82
C VAL A 170 14.75 -9.04 -9.62
N LEU A 171 13.44 -9.32 -9.56
CA LEU A 171 12.55 -8.89 -8.48
C LEU A 171 11.64 -10.05 -8.05
N ASN A 172 11.31 -10.11 -6.77
CA ASN A 172 10.24 -10.92 -6.21
C ASN A 172 9.02 -10.04 -5.94
N LEU A 173 7.84 -10.51 -6.35
CA LEU A 173 6.58 -9.79 -6.31
C LEU A 173 5.59 -10.55 -5.41
N SER A 174 4.87 -9.83 -4.56
CA SER A 174 3.76 -10.39 -3.78
C SER A 174 2.60 -9.41 -3.76
N TYR A 175 1.53 -9.75 -4.46
CA TYR A 175 0.34 -8.93 -4.63
C TYR A 175 -0.80 -9.47 -3.80
N GLY A 176 -1.46 -8.59 -3.04
CA GLY A 176 -2.66 -8.94 -2.28
C GLY A 176 -3.71 -7.85 -2.37
N THR A 177 -4.96 -8.25 -2.47
CA THR A 177 -6.10 -7.32 -2.38
C THR A 177 -6.45 -7.05 -0.93
N SER A 178 -6.94 -5.84 -0.66
CA SER A 178 -7.42 -5.46 0.68
C SER A 178 -6.39 -5.70 1.81
N ALA A 179 -5.10 -5.59 1.50
CA ALA A 179 -4.01 -5.67 2.47
C ALA A 179 -4.18 -4.56 3.50
N GLU A 180 -4.08 -4.90 4.79
CA GLU A 180 -4.14 -3.92 5.85
C GLU A 180 -2.80 -3.20 5.97
N ILE A 181 -2.78 -1.92 5.63
CA ILE A 181 -1.63 -1.04 5.79
C ILE A 181 -1.82 -0.26 7.09
N THR A 182 -0.84 -0.37 7.99
CA THR A 182 -0.80 0.36 9.25
C THR A 182 0.31 1.40 9.21
N ARG A 183 -0.01 2.66 9.52
CA ARG A 183 1.00 3.70 9.74
C ARG A 183 1.10 4.01 11.23
N ILE A 184 2.30 3.93 11.77
CA ILE A 184 2.61 4.02 13.20
C ILE A 184 3.41 5.29 13.44
N ASN A 185 3.01 6.11 14.42
CA ASN A 185 3.74 7.28 14.87
C ASN A 185 4.60 6.92 16.08
N LYS A 186 5.89 6.66 15.84
CA LYS A 186 6.85 6.28 16.88
C LYS A 186 7.20 7.42 17.83
N GLY A 187 6.94 8.67 17.45
CA GLY A 187 7.36 9.84 18.22
C GLY A 187 7.87 10.95 17.32
N LEU A 188 8.41 12.01 17.92
CA LEU A 188 9.08 13.08 17.18
C LEU A 188 10.41 12.58 16.59
N ARG A 189 10.78 13.06 15.39
CA ARG A 189 11.94 12.55 14.62
C ARG A 189 13.29 12.72 15.33
N ARG A 190 13.63 13.92 15.78
CA ARG A 190 14.82 14.30 16.60
C ARG A 190 14.62 14.15 18.12
N ARG A 191 13.89 13.12 18.60
CA ARG A 191 13.73 12.89 20.06
C ARG A 191 15.05 12.43 20.70
N ALA A 192 15.28 12.81 21.96
CA ALA A 192 16.52 12.48 22.68
C ALA A 192 16.77 10.97 22.81
N ASN A 193 15.72 10.19 23.09
CA ASN A 193 15.81 8.73 23.15
C ASN A 193 14.99 8.10 22.03
N ARG A 194 15.65 7.60 20.98
CA ARG A 194 15.00 6.98 19.82
C ARG A 194 14.37 5.61 20.14
N SER A 195 14.76 4.90 21.18
CA SER A 195 14.11 3.63 21.56
C SER A 195 12.83 3.82 22.39
N LYS A 196 12.56 5.03 22.87
CA LYS A 196 11.33 5.35 23.61
C LYS A 196 10.25 5.79 22.63
N TYR A 197 9.31 4.90 22.33
CA TYR A 197 8.21 5.18 21.42
C TYR A 197 7.00 5.83 22.11
N GLY A 198 6.19 6.51 21.31
CA GLY A 198 4.85 6.95 21.70
C GLY A 198 4.77 8.20 22.56
N PHE A 199 3.55 8.46 23.03
CA PHE A 199 3.14 9.69 23.71
C PHE A 199 2.32 9.35 24.95
N MET A 200 2.40 10.22 25.95
CA MET A 200 1.60 10.07 27.17
C MET A 200 0.17 10.56 26.92
N ILE A 201 -0.82 9.77 27.31
CA ILE A 201 -2.25 10.06 27.17
C ILE A 201 -2.99 9.74 28.46
N ASN A 202 -4.00 10.53 28.79
CA ASN A 202 -4.94 10.20 29.85
C ASN A 202 -5.97 9.19 29.31
N PRO A 203 -6.06 7.96 29.87
CA PRO A 203 -6.89 6.88 29.31
C PRO A 203 -8.40 7.09 29.47
N LEU A 204 -8.84 8.04 30.30
CA LEU A 204 -10.26 8.40 30.45
C LEU A 204 -10.69 9.47 29.45
N SER A 205 -9.90 10.55 29.38
CA SER A 205 -10.26 11.75 28.63
C SER A 205 -9.69 11.77 27.21
N GLY A 206 -8.66 10.98 26.93
CA GLY A 206 -7.91 10.99 25.66
C GLY A 206 -6.98 12.19 25.51
N MET A 207 -6.84 13.03 26.55
CA MET A 207 -5.98 14.21 26.53
C MET A 207 -4.51 13.80 26.47
N TRP A 208 -3.76 14.40 25.54
CA TRP A 208 -2.30 14.24 25.49
C TRP A 208 -1.66 14.94 26.68
N ALA A 209 -0.77 14.24 27.39
CA ALA A 209 -0.05 14.85 28.49
C ALA A 209 1.01 15.86 27.99
N LYS A 210 1.43 16.74 28.90
CA LYS A 210 2.59 17.59 28.66
C LYS A 210 3.89 16.78 28.75
N ASN A 211 4.98 17.29 28.17
CA ASN A 211 6.27 16.60 28.25
C ASN A 211 6.71 16.53 29.73
N ALA A 212 7.49 15.50 30.08
CA ALA A 212 7.93 15.24 31.45
C ALA A 212 8.74 16.40 32.09
N ASP A 213 9.25 17.34 31.29
CA ASP A 213 10.01 18.50 31.76
C ASP A 213 9.12 19.63 32.31
N GLU A 214 7.79 19.46 32.31
CA GLU A 214 6.79 20.40 32.85
C GLU A 214 5.91 19.77 33.96
N GLU A 215 6.48 18.91 34.80
CA GLU A 215 5.75 18.37 35.97
C GLU A 215 5.84 19.34 37.17
N GLY A 216 4.76 20.09 37.38
CA GLY A 216 4.39 20.61 38.70
C GLY A 216 3.59 19.56 39.48
N ASP A 217 3.61 19.71 40.81
CA ASP A 217 3.01 18.83 41.83
C ASP A 217 1.74 18.08 41.37
N ALA A 218 1.85 16.76 41.19
CA ALA A 218 0.77 15.93 40.64
C ALA A 218 -0.22 15.55 41.75
N ASP A 219 -1.51 15.81 41.53
CA ASP A 219 -2.60 15.37 42.40
C ASP A 219 -2.64 13.83 42.48
N PRO A 220 -2.50 13.22 43.67
CA PRO A 220 -2.50 11.76 43.84
C PRO A 220 -3.85 11.09 43.50
N THR A 221 -4.93 11.87 43.31
CA THR A 221 -6.24 11.37 42.87
C THR A 221 -6.43 11.42 41.36
N ALA A 222 -5.51 12.04 40.61
CA ALA A 222 -5.59 12.13 39.15
C ALA A 222 -5.28 10.77 38.50
N VAL A 223 -6.09 10.40 37.51
CA VAL A 223 -5.83 9.19 36.71
C VAL A 223 -4.50 9.32 35.99
N LYS A 224 -3.61 8.35 36.26
CA LYS A 224 -2.27 8.32 35.73
C LYS A 224 -2.30 8.23 34.21
N SER A 225 -1.53 9.09 33.54
CA SER A 225 -1.35 8.97 32.10
C SER A 225 -0.55 7.70 31.77
N GLU A 226 -0.91 7.05 30.69
CA GLU A 226 -0.17 5.91 30.14
C GLU A 226 0.44 6.26 28.80
N ARG A 227 1.36 5.43 28.32
CA ARG A 227 2.08 5.64 27.06
C ARG A 227 1.43 4.80 25.98
N ILE A 228 1.12 5.42 24.84
CA ILE A 228 0.64 4.72 23.65
C ILE A 228 1.46 5.11 22.43
N VAL A 229 1.52 4.23 21.44
CA VAL A 229 2.08 4.49 20.11
C VAL A 229 0.91 4.63 19.12
N PRO A 230 0.54 5.86 18.72
CA PRO A 230 -0.60 6.08 17.85
C PRO A 230 -0.42 5.45 16.47
N CYS A 231 -1.45 4.80 15.95
CA CYS A 231 -1.48 4.30 14.58
C CYS A 231 -2.81 4.61 13.87
N VAL A 232 -2.78 4.51 12.55
CA VAL A 232 -3.96 4.46 11.70
C VAL A 232 -3.87 3.24 10.79
N ARG A 233 -5.02 2.69 10.41
CA ARG A 233 -5.12 1.53 9.53
C ARG A 233 -6.01 1.86 8.33
N ASP A 234 -5.64 1.33 7.17
CA ASP A 234 -6.51 1.29 6.01
C ASP A 234 -6.27 -0.01 5.22
N ARG A 235 -7.21 -0.41 4.37
CA ARG A 235 -7.07 -1.60 3.52
C ARG A 235 -6.87 -1.21 2.07
N LYS A 236 -5.75 -1.56 1.46
CA LYS A 236 -5.47 -1.19 0.06
C LYS A 236 -5.02 -2.40 -0.72
N ASN A 237 -5.23 -2.40 -2.03
CA ASN A 237 -4.49 -3.30 -2.91
C ASN A 237 -3.02 -2.93 -2.80
N ALA A 238 -2.16 -3.92 -2.58
CA ALA A 238 -0.76 -3.68 -2.34
C ALA A 238 0.12 -4.73 -3.04
N LEU A 239 1.29 -4.29 -3.48
CA LEU A 239 2.32 -5.09 -4.11
C LEU A 239 3.63 -4.86 -3.36
N LEU A 240 4.10 -5.90 -2.68
CA LEU A 240 5.46 -5.93 -2.13
C LEU A 240 6.42 -6.30 -3.27
N VAL A 241 7.43 -5.45 -3.46
CA VAL A 241 8.52 -5.66 -4.42
C VAL A 241 9.83 -5.74 -3.64
N LEU A 242 10.49 -6.89 -3.73
CA LEU A 242 11.82 -7.10 -3.16
C LEU A 242 12.81 -7.37 -4.30
N PRO A 243 14.01 -6.77 -4.28
CA PRO A 243 15.06 -7.17 -5.20
C PRO A 243 15.47 -8.62 -4.95
N ALA A 244 15.86 -9.33 -6.01
CA ALA A 244 16.43 -10.67 -5.87
C ALA A 244 17.79 -10.62 -5.16
N ASP A 245 18.55 -9.53 -5.34
CA ASP A 245 19.77 -9.21 -4.59
C ASP A 245 19.40 -8.43 -3.31
N PRO A 246 19.51 -9.02 -2.11
CA PRO A 246 19.15 -8.37 -0.86
C PRO A 246 20.19 -7.34 -0.36
N ASP A 247 21.37 -7.30 -0.98
CA ASP A 247 22.53 -6.50 -0.50
C ASP A 247 22.68 -5.17 -1.25
N LEU A 248 21.68 -4.78 -2.03
CA LEU A 248 21.66 -3.50 -2.73
C LEU A 248 21.79 -2.32 -1.74
N PRO A 249 22.63 -1.31 -2.05
CA PRO A 249 22.78 -0.14 -1.20
C PRO A 249 21.47 0.66 -1.05
N PRO A 250 21.22 1.31 0.12
CA PRO A 250 20.05 2.14 0.33
C PRO A 250 19.87 3.24 -0.73
N LYS A 251 20.98 3.83 -1.20
CA LYS A 251 21.01 4.83 -2.28
C LYS A 251 20.45 4.27 -3.60
N THR A 252 20.87 3.06 -3.97
CA THR A 252 20.40 2.34 -5.16
C THR A 252 18.91 2.06 -5.07
N LEU A 253 18.44 1.52 -3.94
CA LEU A 253 17.01 1.24 -3.73
C LEU A 253 16.15 2.51 -3.67
N THR A 254 16.71 3.61 -3.15
CA THR A 254 16.02 4.90 -3.14
C THR A 254 15.82 5.45 -4.55
N THR A 255 16.89 5.42 -5.36
CA THR A 255 16.81 5.79 -6.79
C THR A 255 15.83 4.88 -7.54
N LEU A 256 15.92 3.56 -7.33
CA LEU A 256 15.03 2.58 -7.99
C LEU A 256 13.57 2.80 -7.61
N GLN A 257 13.26 3.04 -6.33
CA GLN A 257 11.87 3.27 -5.88
C GLN A 257 11.24 4.45 -6.62
N HIS A 258 11.95 5.59 -6.66
CA HIS A 258 11.41 6.80 -7.30
C HIS A 258 11.41 6.67 -8.83
N ALA A 259 12.36 5.95 -9.43
CA ALA A 259 12.37 5.67 -10.86
C ALA A 259 11.20 4.76 -11.27
N LEU A 260 10.95 3.68 -10.53
CA LEU A 260 9.84 2.76 -10.77
C LEU A 260 8.49 3.43 -10.55
N LEU A 261 8.33 4.20 -9.46
CA LEU A 261 7.08 4.92 -9.20
C LEU A 261 6.73 5.87 -10.36
N ARG A 262 7.69 6.68 -10.82
CA ARG A 262 7.51 7.58 -11.97
C ARG A 262 7.28 6.82 -13.28
N GLY A 263 7.95 5.68 -13.45
CA GLY A 263 7.77 4.77 -14.57
C GLY A 263 6.35 4.21 -14.63
N ILE A 264 5.84 3.70 -13.50
CA ILE A 264 4.46 3.19 -13.36
C ILE A 264 3.46 4.31 -13.63
N GLU A 265 3.61 5.46 -12.99
CA GLU A 265 2.72 6.62 -13.20
C GLU A 265 2.61 6.97 -14.69
N THR A 266 3.75 7.00 -15.38
CA THR A 266 3.75 7.44 -16.78
C THR A 266 3.32 6.36 -17.77
N GLU A 267 3.75 5.11 -17.58
CA GLU A 267 3.41 3.99 -18.47
C GLU A 267 1.95 3.57 -18.32
N CYS A 268 1.42 3.60 -17.08
CA CYS A 268 0.04 3.25 -16.77
C CYS A 268 -0.91 4.46 -16.79
N GLN A 269 -0.43 5.66 -17.16
CA GLN A 269 -1.20 6.90 -17.26
C GLN A 269 -1.94 7.26 -15.96
N LEU A 270 -1.26 7.09 -14.82
CA LEU A 270 -1.77 7.48 -13.52
C LEU A 270 -1.39 8.91 -13.16
N GLU A 271 -2.30 9.59 -12.48
CA GLU A 271 -2.03 10.87 -11.85
C GLU A 271 -1.14 10.69 -10.60
N PRO A 272 -0.28 11.68 -10.28
CA PRO A 272 0.53 11.63 -9.08
C PRO A 272 -0.32 11.43 -7.82
N GLY A 273 0.02 10.39 -7.05
CA GLY A 273 -0.68 10.06 -5.82
C GLY A 273 -1.83 9.06 -5.96
N GLU A 274 -2.14 8.56 -7.16
CA GLU A 274 -3.03 7.39 -7.33
C GLU A 274 -2.36 6.08 -6.90
N ILE A 275 -1.04 6.02 -7.04
CA ILE A 275 -0.18 4.96 -6.51
C ILE A 275 0.87 5.58 -5.60
N LEU A 276 1.15 4.92 -4.46
CA LEU A 276 2.16 5.35 -3.51
C LEU A 276 3.15 4.24 -3.26
N ALA A 277 4.41 4.60 -3.00
CA ALA A 277 5.50 3.68 -2.72
C ALA A 277 6.10 3.96 -1.34
N GLU A 278 6.04 2.97 -0.45
CA GLU A 278 6.62 3.05 0.89
C GLU A 278 7.92 2.22 0.96
N PRO A 279 9.02 2.79 1.48
CA PRO A 279 10.26 2.05 1.65
C PRO A 279 10.11 1.01 2.77
N MET A 280 10.43 -0.25 2.46
CA MET A 280 10.26 -1.38 3.38
C MET A 280 11.61 -1.94 3.85
N PRO A 281 11.76 -2.32 5.14
CA PRO A 281 10.85 -2.07 6.26
C PRO A 281 10.78 -0.61 6.73
N SER A 282 11.77 0.21 6.36
CA SER A 282 11.82 1.61 6.71
C SER A 282 12.64 2.40 5.69
N ARG A 283 12.59 3.73 5.81
CA ARG A 283 13.37 4.63 4.99
C ARG A 283 14.88 4.49 5.19
N ASP A 284 15.31 4.34 6.46
CA ASP A 284 16.73 4.31 6.85
C ASP A 284 17.36 2.92 6.63
N ASP A 285 16.55 1.87 6.50
CA ASP A 285 16.95 0.49 6.21
C ASP A 285 16.06 -0.07 5.10
N ARG A 286 16.20 0.49 3.89
CA ARG A 286 15.40 0.11 2.73
C ARG A 286 15.92 -1.21 2.17
N LYS A 287 15.06 -2.22 2.11
CA LYS A 287 15.29 -3.55 1.51
C LYS A 287 14.40 -3.81 0.30
N GLY A 288 13.30 -3.06 0.17
CA GLY A 288 12.41 -3.10 -0.96
C GLY A 288 11.35 -2.00 -0.83
N LEU A 289 10.21 -2.22 -1.47
CA LEU A 289 9.14 -1.23 -1.53
C LEU A 289 7.77 -1.90 -1.50
N LEU A 290 6.85 -1.26 -0.78
CA LEU A 290 5.43 -1.59 -0.79
C LEU A 290 4.72 -0.56 -1.65
N LEU A 291 4.26 -0.98 -2.82
CA LEU A 291 3.35 -0.18 -3.66
C LEU A 291 1.92 -0.41 -3.18
N TYR A 292 1.12 0.64 -3.12
CA TYR A 292 -0.31 0.50 -2.87
C TYR A 292 -1.13 1.53 -3.65
N GLU A 293 -2.34 1.13 -4.01
CA GLU A 293 -3.29 2.00 -4.72
C GLU A 293 -3.97 2.93 -3.71
N ALA A 294 -3.73 4.23 -3.85
CA ALA A 294 -4.24 5.24 -2.94
C ALA A 294 -5.67 5.66 -3.27
N ALA A 295 -6.08 5.54 -4.53
CA ALA A 295 -7.46 5.75 -4.97
C ALA A 295 -8.45 4.82 -4.23
N GLU A 296 -9.71 5.25 -4.12
CA GLU A 296 -10.82 4.36 -3.73
C GLU A 296 -11.18 3.49 -4.94
N GLY A 297 -11.62 2.23 -4.73
CA GLY A 297 -11.74 1.23 -5.81
C GLY A 297 -10.40 0.60 -6.22
N GLY A 298 -9.33 1.40 -6.31
CA GLY A 298 -8.02 0.93 -6.76
C GLY A 298 -7.89 1.04 -8.28
N ALA A 299 -6.67 1.29 -8.76
CA ALA A 299 -6.40 1.53 -10.18
C ALA A 299 -6.32 0.23 -11.01
N GLY A 300 -6.29 -0.94 -10.36
CA GLY A 300 -6.08 -2.25 -11.02
C GLY A 300 -4.66 -2.46 -11.56
N VAL A 301 -3.79 -1.46 -11.48
CA VAL A 301 -2.44 -1.48 -12.04
C VAL A 301 -1.56 -2.50 -11.32
N LEU A 302 -1.72 -2.67 -10.00
CA LEU A 302 -0.87 -3.60 -9.26
C LEU A 302 -1.09 -5.07 -9.66
N ASN A 303 -2.33 -5.45 -10.00
CA ASN A 303 -2.62 -6.79 -10.52
C ASN A 303 -1.98 -7.00 -11.89
N ARG A 304 -2.05 -5.98 -12.76
CA ARG A 304 -1.41 -5.99 -14.08
C ARG A 304 0.10 -6.13 -13.98
N LEU A 305 0.77 -5.49 -13.02
CA LEU A 305 2.22 -5.63 -12.82
C LEU A 305 2.67 -7.07 -12.55
N VAL A 306 1.81 -7.89 -11.96
CA VAL A 306 2.10 -9.30 -11.64
C VAL A 306 1.59 -10.25 -12.72
N SER A 307 0.56 -9.86 -13.47
CA SER A 307 -0.12 -10.71 -14.45
C SER A 307 0.33 -10.48 -15.91
N GLU A 308 0.74 -9.27 -16.28
CA GLU A 308 1.23 -8.94 -17.62
C GLU A 308 2.75 -9.17 -17.70
N PRO A 309 3.23 -10.10 -18.57
CA PRO A 309 4.65 -10.42 -18.66
C PRO A 309 5.55 -9.23 -19.06
N ASP A 310 5.01 -8.28 -19.83
CA ASP A 310 5.76 -7.23 -20.50
C ASP A 310 5.57 -5.82 -19.90
N LEU A 311 4.65 -5.64 -18.93
CA LEU A 311 4.38 -4.34 -18.33
C LEU A 311 5.56 -3.78 -17.51
N LEU A 312 6.15 -4.57 -16.61
CA LEU A 312 7.34 -4.14 -15.86
C LEU A 312 8.55 -3.86 -16.76
N PRO A 313 8.79 -4.62 -17.84
CA PRO A 313 9.77 -4.26 -18.87
C PRO A 313 9.52 -2.89 -19.52
N ARG A 314 8.27 -2.60 -19.93
CA ARG A 314 7.93 -1.27 -20.46
C ARG A 314 8.18 -0.17 -19.42
N ILE A 315 7.82 -0.41 -18.16
CA ILE A 315 8.10 0.50 -17.03
C ILE A 315 9.59 0.73 -16.84
N GLY A 316 10.43 -0.31 -16.93
CA GLY A 316 11.89 -0.20 -16.83
C GLY A 316 12.46 0.74 -17.90
N ARG A 317 12.01 0.58 -19.16
CA ARG A 317 12.36 1.49 -20.26
C ARG A 317 11.87 2.92 -20.01
N ARG A 318 10.63 3.05 -19.51
CA ARG A 318 10.04 4.36 -19.23
C ARG A 318 10.79 5.09 -18.12
N ALA A 319 11.17 4.38 -17.05
CA ALA A 319 11.97 4.90 -15.95
C ALA A 319 13.34 5.42 -16.43
N LEU A 320 14.05 4.66 -17.27
CA LEU A 320 15.31 5.11 -17.90
C LEU A 320 15.12 6.38 -18.73
N SER A 321 14.04 6.44 -19.52
CA SER A 321 13.70 7.62 -20.32
C SER A 321 13.41 8.85 -19.45
N ILE A 322 12.66 8.67 -18.34
CA ILE A 322 12.38 9.71 -17.34
C ILE A 322 13.69 10.21 -16.69
N MET A 323 14.66 9.33 -16.48
CA MET A 323 16.00 9.64 -16.00
C MET A 323 16.91 10.30 -17.05
N HIS A 324 16.34 10.78 -18.15
CA HIS A 324 17.02 11.47 -19.26
C HIS A 324 18.00 10.61 -20.05
N PHE A 325 17.85 9.29 -20.05
CA PHE A 325 18.62 8.43 -20.93
C PHE A 325 17.94 8.31 -22.29
N ALA A 326 18.72 8.46 -23.36
CA ALA A 326 18.28 8.24 -24.73
C ALA A 326 18.19 6.72 -24.96
N LEU A 327 16.99 6.24 -25.26
CA LEU A 327 16.73 4.87 -25.68
C LEU A 327 16.37 4.89 -27.16
N GLU A 328 17.33 4.53 -28.02
CA GLU A 328 17.13 4.45 -29.45
C GLU A 328 16.71 3.02 -29.84
N GLY A 329 15.56 2.87 -30.51
CA GLY A 329 15.06 1.60 -31.00
C GLY A 329 14.47 0.68 -29.92
N GLU A 330 14.22 -0.57 -30.31
CA GLU A 330 13.52 -1.55 -29.47
C GLU A 330 14.45 -2.22 -28.44
N THR A 331 15.76 -2.24 -28.67
CA THR A 331 16.72 -2.88 -27.76
C THR A 331 17.32 -1.87 -26.77
N VAL A 332 17.49 -2.28 -25.51
CA VAL A 332 18.21 -1.48 -24.51
C VAL A 332 19.66 -1.99 -24.37
N PRO A 333 20.64 -1.12 -24.09
CA PRO A 333 22.03 -1.54 -23.90
C PRO A 333 22.19 -2.55 -22.76
N SER A 334 23.11 -3.51 -22.91
CA SER A 334 23.39 -4.49 -21.85
C SER A 334 24.16 -3.89 -20.68
N ASP A 335 25.08 -2.95 -20.96
CA ASP A 335 25.93 -2.29 -19.97
C ASP A 335 25.38 -0.89 -19.60
N PRO A 336 25.24 -0.56 -18.30
CA PRO A 336 24.81 0.76 -17.85
C PRO A 336 25.77 1.90 -18.23
N HIS A 337 27.01 1.63 -18.65
CA HIS A 337 27.95 2.63 -19.16
C HIS A 337 27.65 3.04 -20.61
N ASP A 338 26.93 2.21 -21.36
CA ASP A 338 26.54 2.51 -22.74
C ASP A 338 25.30 3.41 -22.82
N LEU A 339 24.62 3.65 -21.69
CA LEU A 339 23.52 4.61 -21.60
C LEU A 339 24.03 6.04 -21.84
N ARG A 340 23.43 6.70 -22.82
CA ARG A 340 23.72 8.10 -23.17
C ARG A 340 22.60 9.00 -22.69
N ASP A 341 22.97 10.20 -22.25
CA ASP A 341 21.98 11.21 -21.93
C ASP A 341 21.31 11.73 -23.21
N VAL A 342 20.03 12.12 -23.11
CA VAL A 342 19.35 12.91 -24.14
C VAL A 342 20.11 14.22 -24.35
N GLU A 343 20.24 14.68 -25.59
CA GLU A 343 20.93 15.91 -25.92
C GLU A 343 20.36 17.11 -25.12
N GLY A 344 21.26 17.95 -24.59
CA GLY A 344 20.87 19.10 -23.76
C GLY A 344 20.50 18.78 -22.31
N THR A 345 20.70 17.55 -21.85
CA THR A 345 20.47 17.18 -20.44
C THR A 345 21.44 17.91 -19.50
N SER A 346 20.91 18.76 -18.63
CA SER A 346 21.66 19.43 -17.55
C SER A 346 21.52 18.72 -16.18
N CYS A 347 20.71 17.66 -16.12
CA CYS A 347 20.47 16.89 -14.89
C CYS A 347 21.69 16.05 -14.51
N VAL A 348 22.23 16.27 -13.30
CA VAL A 348 23.39 15.56 -12.76
C VAL A 348 22.94 14.31 -11.99
N ALA A 349 22.48 14.49 -10.75
CA ALA A 349 22.05 13.39 -9.87
C ALA A 349 20.53 13.16 -9.96
N ALA A 350 19.72 14.20 -9.73
CA ALA A 350 18.28 14.16 -9.96
C ALA A 350 17.72 15.58 -10.14
N CYS A 351 16.52 15.68 -10.72
CA CYS A 351 15.79 16.94 -10.87
C CYS A 351 14.27 16.67 -10.82
N TYR A 352 13.48 17.74 -10.73
CA TYR A 352 12.01 17.66 -10.68
C TYR A 352 11.34 17.16 -11.97
N ARG A 353 12.09 17.06 -13.08
CA ARG A 353 11.61 16.44 -14.33
C ARG A 353 11.89 14.93 -14.38
N CYS A 354 12.71 14.39 -13.47
CA CYS A 354 13.00 12.97 -13.39
C CYS A 354 12.49 12.34 -12.08
N LEU A 355 13.32 12.33 -11.03
CA LEU A 355 13.12 11.58 -9.79
C LEU A 355 12.67 12.43 -8.61
N MET A 356 12.93 13.75 -8.61
CA MET A 356 12.56 14.61 -7.47
C MET A 356 11.09 15.01 -7.53
N SER A 357 10.45 15.03 -6.37
CA SER A 357 9.13 15.61 -6.14
C SER A 357 9.13 16.38 -4.81
N TYR A 358 8.07 17.14 -4.55
CA TYR A 358 7.90 17.78 -3.24
C TYR A 358 7.66 16.77 -2.12
N TYR A 359 7.08 15.60 -2.44
CA TYR A 359 6.73 14.58 -1.46
C TYR A 359 7.94 13.73 -1.03
N ASN A 360 8.97 13.62 -1.88
CA ASN A 360 10.18 12.86 -1.57
C ASN A 360 11.38 13.72 -1.16
N GLN A 361 11.16 14.97 -0.74
CA GLN A 361 12.22 15.87 -0.25
C GLN A 361 13.21 15.23 0.72
N PRO A 362 12.79 14.40 1.70
CA PRO A 362 13.75 13.73 2.57
C PRO A 362 14.80 12.91 1.80
N ASP A 363 14.41 12.26 0.70
CA ASP A 363 15.24 11.34 -0.09
C ASP A 363 16.15 12.07 -1.11
N HIS A 364 16.06 13.39 -1.26
CA HIS A 364 16.77 14.13 -2.32
C HIS A 364 18.28 13.92 -2.31
N GLU A 365 18.89 13.76 -1.14
CA GLU A 365 20.35 13.53 -1.00
C GLU A 365 20.77 12.14 -1.50
N ASP A 366 19.86 11.16 -1.49
CA ASP A 366 20.11 9.77 -1.88
C ASP A 366 19.71 9.48 -3.34
N LEU A 367 19.06 10.43 -4.02
CA LEU A 367 18.66 10.27 -5.42
C LEU A 367 19.84 10.49 -6.37
N ASP A 368 20.16 9.48 -7.16
CA ASP A 368 21.23 9.56 -8.16
C ASP A 368 20.92 8.72 -9.39
N ARG A 369 20.50 9.39 -10.46
CA ARG A 369 20.19 8.74 -11.74
C ARG A 369 21.39 8.07 -12.41
N ARG A 370 22.61 8.40 -11.97
CA ARG A 370 23.86 7.83 -12.50
C ARG A 370 24.34 6.63 -11.67
N ASP A 371 23.63 6.26 -10.60
CA ASP A 371 23.93 5.06 -9.81
C ASP A 371 23.99 3.83 -10.72
N ALA A 372 25.15 3.17 -10.76
CA ALA A 372 25.42 2.11 -11.71
C ALA A 372 24.53 0.88 -11.49
N GLN A 373 24.25 0.56 -10.22
CA GLN A 373 23.41 -0.58 -9.86
C GLN A 373 21.93 -0.31 -10.16
N ALA A 374 21.44 0.91 -9.91
CA ALA A 374 20.08 1.31 -10.29
C ALA A 374 19.89 1.25 -11.81
N LYS A 375 20.84 1.79 -12.60
CA LYS A 375 20.82 1.70 -14.06
C LYS A 375 20.84 0.24 -14.54
N GLN A 376 21.71 -0.59 -13.97
CA GLN A 376 21.78 -2.01 -14.31
C GLN A 376 20.44 -2.71 -14.04
N LEU A 377 19.83 -2.48 -12.88
CA LEU A 377 18.54 -3.08 -12.54
C LEU A 377 17.42 -2.64 -13.49
N LEU A 378 17.33 -1.35 -13.83
CA LEU A 378 16.35 -0.87 -14.79
C LEU A 378 16.57 -1.44 -16.20
N LEU A 379 17.83 -1.62 -16.62
CA LEU A 379 18.17 -2.28 -17.88
C LEU A 379 17.78 -3.77 -17.88
N ARG A 380 18.06 -4.48 -16.78
CA ARG A 380 17.62 -5.89 -16.61
C ARG A 380 16.11 -5.99 -16.63
N LEU A 381 15.40 -5.10 -15.93
CA LEU A 381 13.94 -5.03 -15.95
C LEU A 381 13.41 -4.82 -17.38
N ALA A 382 13.99 -3.89 -18.13
CA ALA A 382 13.62 -3.60 -19.52
C ALA A 382 13.81 -4.79 -20.50
N ARG A 383 14.53 -5.85 -20.09
CA ARG A 383 14.73 -7.09 -20.85
C ARG A 383 14.12 -8.32 -20.19
N ALA A 384 13.52 -8.17 -19.01
CA ALA A 384 12.97 -9.25 -18.24
C ALA A 384 11.54 -9.60 -18.70
N ALA A 385 10.95 -10.60 -18.05
CA ALA A 385 9.53 -10.89 -18.13
C ALA A 385 8.98 -11.20 -16.73
N THR A 386 7.77 -10.74 -16.45
CA THR A 386 7.04 -11.14 -15.25
C THR A 386 6.51 -12.56 -15.41
N ARG A 387 6.65 -13.38 -14.36
CA ARG A 387 6.12 -14.73 -14.28
C ARG A 387 5.39 -14.91 -12.96
N LEU A 388 4.20 -15.51 -13.02
CA LEU A 388 3.48 -15.94 -11.83
C LEU A 388 4.14 -17.19 -11.25
N GLU A 389 4.20 -17.27 -9.92
CA GLU A 389 4.43 -18.54 -9.28
C GLU A 389 3.15 -19.36 -9.40
N GLU A 390 3.25 -20.61 -9.89
CA GLU A 390 2.11 -21.51 -9.87
C GLU A 390 1.65 -21.71 -8.42
N PRO A 391 0.35 -21.56 -8.12
CA PRO A 391 -0.15 -21.91 -6.81
C PRO A 391 0.21 -23.37 -6.55
N ALA A 392 0.79 -23.66 -5.39
CA ALA A 392 1.05 -25.03 -4.97
C ALA A 392 -0.27 -25.78 -5.04
N SER A 393 -0.41 -26.71 -5.99
CA SER A 393 -1.70 -27.31 -6.34
C SER A 393 -2.41 -27.80 -5.09
N ARG A 394 -3.47 -27.11 -4.67
CA ARG A 394 -4.53 -27.80 -3.94
C ARG A 394 -5.13 -28.71 -4.98
N ALA A 395 -4.99 -30.02 -4.78
CA ALA A 395 -5.65 -31.02 -5.60
C ALA A 395 -7.09 -30.57 -5.78
N ALA A 396 -7.46 -30.21 -7.01
CA ALA A 396 -8.83 -29.88 -7.34
C ALA A 396 -9.67 -31.08 -6.91
N GLU A 397 -10.51 -30.91 -5.90
CA GLU A 397 -11.58 -31.88 -5.70
C GLU A 397 -12.43 -31.83 -6.98
N PRO A 398 -12.67 -32.97 -7.65
CA PRO A 398 -13.42 -32.98 -8.89
C PRO A 398 -14.82 -32.43 -8.61
N SER A 399 -15.07 -31.22 -9.10
CA SER A 399 -16.40 -30.63 -9.12
C SER A 399 -17.32 -31.59 -9.89
N GLY A 400 -18.38 -32.05 -9.22
CA GLY A 400 -19.38 -32.93 -9.80
C GLY A 400 -20.07 -32.31 -11.02
N PRO A 401 -20.83 -33.10 -11.80
CA PRO A 401 -21.39 -32.67 -13.07
C PRO A 401 -22.25 -31.41 -12.91
N HIS A 402 -21.86 -30.35 -13.62
CA HIS A 402 -22.60 -29.09 -13.70
C HIS A 402 -23.99 -29.35 -14.29
N THR A 403 -25.04 -29.01 -13.56
CA THR A 403 -26.39 -28.89 -14.12
C THR A 403 -26.46 -27.60 -14.92
N THR A 404 -26.52 -27.72 -16.24
CA THR A 404 -26.74 -26.63 -17.19
C THR A 404 -28.12 -26.00 -16.96
N GLY A 405 -28.15 -24.91 -16.20
CA GLY A 405 -29.26 -23.97 -16.18
C GLY A 405 -29.07 -22.95 -17.30
N ASP A 406 -30.01 -22.94 -18.23
CA ASP A 406 -30.05 -22.13 -19.44
C ASP A 406 -29.96 -20.62 -19.12
N THR A 407 -28.76 -20.05 -19.24
CA THR A 407 -28.47 -18.60 -19.26
C THR A 407 -27.17 -18.36 -20.04
N SER A 408 -27.00 -17.15 -20.59
CA SER A 408 -26.05 -16.63 -21.60
C SER A 408 -24.53 -16.89 -21.44
N GLY A 409 -24.07 -17.82 -20.58
CA GLY A 409 -22.66 -18.04 -20.25
C GLY A 409 -22.04 -19.39 -20.68
N GLY A 410 -22.82 -20.31 -21.26
CA GLY A 410 -22.34 -21.66 -21.60
C GLY A 410 -21.19 -21.70 -22.61
N GLY A 411 -21.25 -20.87 -23.65
CA GLY A 411 -20.21 -20.81 -24.69
C GLY A 411 -18.85 -20.34 -24.15
N LEU A 412 -18.84 -19.39 -23.21
CA LEU A 412 -17.61 -18.87 -22.62
C LEU A 412 -16.90 -19.93 -21.78
N LEU A 413 -17.63 -20.66 -20.94
CA LEU A 413 -17.07 -21.76 -20.16
C LEU A 413 -16.51 -22.87 -21.06
N ASP A 414 -17.22 -23.21 -22.14
CA ASP A 414 -16.76 -24.21 -23.10
C ASP A 414 -15.49 -23.75 -23.83
N ALA A 415 -15.39 -22.47 -24.21
CA ALA A 415 -14.20 -21.92 -24.86
C ALA A 415 -12.98 -21.89 -23.93
N VAL A 416 -13.19 -21.53 -22.66
CA VAL A 416 -12.16 -21.59 -21.61
C VAL A 416 -11.71 -23.03 -21.38
N ALA A 417 -12.64 -23.98 -21.25
CA ALA A 417 -12.34 -25.40 -21.02
C ALA A 417 -11.60 -26.07 -22.20
N ARG A 418 -11.69 -25.51 -23.41
CA ARG A 418 -10.94 -25.97 -24.59
C ARG A 418 -9.48 -25.51 -24.60
N ARG A 419 -9.09 -24.60 -23.72
CA ARG A 419 -7.70 -24.19 -23.52
C ARG A 419 -7.11 -24.94 -22.32
N ASP A 420 -5.80 -25.14 -22.30
CA ASP A 420 -5.08 -25.74 -21.16
C ASP A 420 -4.88 -24.69 -20.05
N LEU A 421 -6.00 -24.15 -19.55
CA LEU A 421 -6.05 -23.16 -18.50
C LEU A 421 -6.44 -23.81 -17.17
N PRO A 422 -6.03 -23.22 -16.03
CA PRO A 422 -6.61 -23.59 -14.75
C PRO A 422 -8.14 -23.55 -14.81
N PRO A 423 -8.87 -24.51 -14.23
CA PRO A 423 -10.33 -24.45 -14.21
C PRO A 423 -10.81 -23.23 -13.41
N PRO A 424 -11.90 -22.56 -13.82
CA PRO A 424 -12.52 -21.52 -13.00
C PRO A 424 -13.07 -22.12 -11.69
N ASP A 425 -13.36 -21.25 -10.74
CA ASP A 425 -13.94 -21.64 -9.46
C ASP A 425 -15.28 -22.37 -9.63
N ALA A 426 -15.53 -23.36 -8.76
CA ALA A 426 -16.69 -24.23 -8.86
C ALA A 426 -18.03 -23.49 -8.72
N GLU A 427 -18.06 -22.39 -7.97
CA GLU A 427 -19.26 -21.56 -7.78
C GLU A 427 -19.17 -20.26 -8.60
N PRO A 428 -20.12 -19.99 -9.50
CA PRO A 428 -20.14 -18.74 -10.25
C PRO A 428 -20.39 -17.56 -9.31
N ARG A 429 -19.79 -16.42 -9.62
CA ARG A 429 -19.94 -15.19 -8.83
C ARG A 429 -21.17 -14.43 -9.28
N VAL A 430 -22.00 -13.99 -8.34
CA VAL A 430 -23.09 -13.05 -8.63
C VAL A 430 -22.63 -11.64 -8.24
N VAL A 431 -22.60 -10.72 -9.22
CA VAL A 431 -22.26 -9.31 -9.03
C VAL A 431 -23.39 -8.48 -9.61
N ASP A 432 -24.01 -7.62 -8.80
CA ASP A 432 -25.17 -6.80 -9.19
C ASP A 432 -26.33 -7.58 -9.86
N GLY A 433 -26.50 -8.86 -9.47
CA GLY A 433 -27.53 -9.73 -10.03
C GLY A 433 -27.14 -10.40 -11.35
N TYR A 434 -25.94 -10.14 -11.87
CA TYR A 434 -25.35 -10.83 -13.02
C TYR A 434 -24.50 -11.99 -12.55
N THR A 435 -24.76 -13.17 -13.10
CA THR A 435 -23.95 -14.37 -12.86
C THR A 435 -22.73 -14.36 -13.77
N ILE A 436 -21.55 -14.33 -13.18
CA ILE A 436 -20.25 -14.39 -13.84
C ILE A 436 -19.73 -15.82 -13.68
N PRO A 437 -19.80 -16.64 -14.75
CA PRO A 437 -19.53 -18.07 -14.64
C PRO A 437 -18.04 -18.41 -14.57
N ALA A 438 -17.17 -17.55 -15.10
CA ALA A 438 -15.74 -17.81 -15.21
C ALA A 438 -14.94 -16.82 -14.34
N VAL A 439 -14.63 -17.24 -13.11
CA VAL A 439 -13.81 -16.49 -12.15
C VAL A 439 -12.69 -17.38 -11.65
N TRP A 440 -11.52 -16.78 -11.39
CA TRP A 440 -10.37 -17.41 -10.75
C TRP A 440 -9.96 -16.56 -9.56
N HIS A 441 -10.52 -16.85 -8.38
CA HIS A 441 -10.30 -16.06 -7.17
C HIS A 441 -8.83 -16.04 -6.75
N GLU A 442 -8.13 -17.17 -6.86
CA GLU A 442 -6.69 -17.26 -6.53
C GLU A 442 -5.84 -16.43 -7.49
N HIS A 443 -6.32 -16.20 -8.71
CA HIS A 443 -5.64 -15.36 -9.70
C HIS A 443 -6.17 -13.93 -9.72
N TYR A 444 -7.24 -13.57 -8.99
CA TYR A 444 -7.94 -12.29 -9.18
C TYR A 444 -8.19 -11.99 -10.66
N VAL A 445 -8.70 -12.97 -11.40
CA VAL A 445 -9.09 -12.82 -12.82
C VAL A 445 -10.55 -13.22 -12.98
N ALA A 446 -11.29 -12.47 -13.80
CA ALA A 446 -12.65 -12.81 -14.19
C ALA A 446 -12.81 -12.64 -15.69
N ALA A 447 -13.43 -13.62 -16.35
CA ALA A 447 -13.86 -13.52 -17.74
C ALA A 447 -15.35 -13.21 -17.76
N VAL A 448 -15.71 -12.10 -18.41
CA VAL A 448 -17.08 -11.58 -18.46
C VAL A 448 -17.55 -11.46 -19.90
N SER A 449 -18.81 -11.82 -20.17
CA SER A 449 -19.44 -11.65 -21.47
C SER A 449 -19.88 -10.21 -21.73
N ALA A 450 -20.10 -9.86 -22.99
CA ALA A 450 -20.47 -8.50 -23.41
C ALA A 450 -21.79 -7.97 -22.83
N ASP A 451 -22.68 -8.86 -22.36
CA ASP A 451 -23.96 -8.51 -21.73
C ASP A 451 -23.84 -8.13 -20.24
N VAL A 452 -22.67 -8.32 -19.63
CA VAL A 452 -22.39 -7.86 -18.27
C VAL A 452 -22.16 -6.34 -18.29
N PRO A 453 -22.93 -5.55 -17.53
CA PRO A 453 -22.82 -4.09 -17.56
C PRO A 453 -21.53 -3.60 -16.91
N GLU A 454 -21.09 -2.41 -17.31
CA GLU A 454 -19.89 -1.76 -16.78
C GLU A 454 -19.90 -1.59 -15.26
N SER A 455 -21.08 -1.46 -14.64
CA SER A 455 -21.20 -1.39 -13.18
C SER A 455 -20.71 -2.67 -12.51
N ALA A 456 -21.11 -3.84 -13.03
CA ALA A 456 -20.72 -5.13 -12.47
C ALA A 456 -19.24 -5.46 -12.73
N THR A 457 -18.70 -5.06 -13.90
CA THR A 457 -17.27 -5.20 -14.19
C THR A 457 -16.42 -4.24 -13.34
N GLY A 458 -16.90 -3.01 -13.15
CA GLY A 458 -16.30 -2.03 -12.24
C GLY A 458 -16.24 -2.56 -10.80
N ASP A 459 -17.31 -3.21 -10.34
CA ASP A 459 -17.38 -3.84 -9.02
C ASP A 459 -16.36 -4.97 -8.79
N LEU A 460 -15.94 -5.65 -9.85
CA LEU A 460 -14.86 -6.65 -9.83
C LEU A 460 -13.49 -5.99 -9.85
N ALA A 461 -13.30 -4.99 -10.71
CA ALA A 461 -12.07 -4.19 -10.78
C ALA A 461 -11.78 -3.52 -9.42
N ASP A 462 -12.81 -2.98 -8.76
CA ASP A 462 -12.76 -2.40 -7.42
C ASP A 462 -12.34 -3.41 -6.33
N LYS A 463 -12.60 -4.70 -6.59
CA LYS A 463 -12.15 -5.83 -5.74
C LYS A 463 -10.76 -6.32 -6.12
N GLY A 464 -10.08 -5.63 -7.04
CA GLY A 464 -8.73 -5.90 -7.49
C GLY A 464 -8.63 -7.00 -8.56
N PHE A 465 -9.75 -7.41 -9.17
CA PHE A 465 -9.75 -8.37 -10.26
C PHE A 465 -9.33 -7.73 -11.58
N LEU A 466 -8.52 -8.45 -12.37
CA LEU A 466 -8.39 -8.18 -13.79
C LEU A 466 -9.64 -8.75 -14.47
N VAL A 467 -10.37 -7.88 -15.16
CA VAL A 467 -11.60 -8.26 -15.86
C VAL A 467 -11.30 -8.33 -17.36
N VAL A 468 -11.37 -9.54 -17.92
CA VAL A 468 -11.20 -9.79 -19.35
C VAL A 468 -12.59 -9.85 -19.98
N GLN A 469 -12.91 -8.86 -20.80
CA GLN A 469 -14.22 -8.74 -21.44
C GLN A 469 -14.26 -9.44 -22.79
N PHE A 470 -15.23 -10.33 -22.98
CA PHE A 470 -15.44 -11.08 -24.20
C PHE A 470 -16.53 -10.41 -25.06
N PRO A 471 -16.26 -10.13 -26.34
CA PRO A 471 -17.25 -9.55 -27.24
C PRO A 471 -18.38 -10.54 -27.52
N ALA A 472 -19.52 -10.05 -28.00
CA ALA A 472 -20.68 -10.89 -28.30
C ALA A 472 -20.43 -11.86 -29.47
N ASP A 473 -19.54 -11.49 -30.40
CA ASP A 473 -19.15 -12.35 -31.53
C ASP A 473 -17.98 -13.26 -31.13
N GLU A 474 -18.19 -14.57 -31.21
CA GLU A 474 -17.17 -15.59 -30.92
C GLU A 474 -15.96 -15.51 -31.87
N ALA A 475 -16.12 -14.94 -33.07
CA ALA A 475 -15.02 -14.76 -34.01
C ALA A 475 -13.91 -13.83 -33.45
N ASP A 476 -14.29 -12.92 -32.54
CA ASP A 476 -13.38 -11.96 -31.91
C ASP A 476 -12.81 -12.47 -30.57
N TRP A 477 -13.10 -13.71 -30.18
CA TRP A 477 -12.62 -14.32 -28.93
C TRP A 477 -11.13 -14.71 -28.87
N PRO A 478 -10.37 -14.89 -29.98
CA PRO A 478 -8.96 -15.25 -29.87
C PRO A 478 -8.14 -14.28 -29.00
N ALA A 479 -8.31 -12.96 -29.17
CA ALA A 479 -7.59 -11.96 -28.40
C ALA A 479 -7.89 -11.98 -26.88
N PRO A 480 -9.15 -11.95 -26.42
CA PRO A 480 -9.44 -12.04 -24.98
C PRO A 480 -9.09 -13.42 -24.39
N LEU A 481 -9.13 -14.51 -25.17
CA LEU A 481 -8.62 -15.81 -24.69
C LEU A 481 -7.12 -15.77 -24.41
N ASP A 482 -6.34 -15.09 -25.25
CA ASP A 482 -4.89 -14.96 -25.06
C ASP A 482 -4.56 -13.99 -23.92
N GLU A 483 -5.37 -12.95 -23.71
CA GLU A 483 -5.28 -12.09 -22.51
C GLU A 483 -5.58 -12.88 -21.23
N LEU A 484 -6.66 -13.67 -21.23
CA LEU A 484 -7.04 -14.53 -20.10
C LEU A 484 -5.94 -15.55 -19.79
N ALA A 485 -5.38 -16.20 -20.81
CA ALA A 485 -4.29 -17.16 -20.65
C ALA A 485 -3.07 -16.53 -19.97
N ARG A 486 -2.64 -15.35 -20.43
CA ARG A 486 -1.52 -14.60 -19.83
C ARG A 486 -1.82 -14.24 -18.37
N ALA A 487 -3.02 -13.76 -18.09
CA ALA A 487 -3.42 -13.37 -16.73
C ALA A 487 -3.42 -14.53 -15.72
N LEU A 488 -3.73 -15.74 -16.20
CA LEU A 488 -3.71 -16.98 -15.42
C LEU A 488 -2.33 -17.63 -15.35
N GLY A 489 -1.33 -17.10 -16.08
CA GLY A 489 0.03 -17.62 -16.11
C GLY A 489 0.24 -18.81 -17.05
N ALA A 490 -0.71 -19.09 -17.95
CA ALA A 490 -0.52 -20.10 -18.98
C ALA A 490 0.48 -19.62 -20.03
N ARG A 491 1.41 -20.50 -20.44
CA ARG A 491 2.37 -20.19 -21.50
C ARG A 491 1.67 -20.17 -22.86
N GLU A 492 2.04 -19.23 -23.72
CA GLU A 492 1.66 -19.28 -25.14
C GLU A 492 2.15 -20.60 -25.73
N SER A 493 1.22 -21.37 -26.31
CA SER A 493 1.47 -22.66 -26.98
C SER A 493 2.07 -22.48 -28.37
#